data_AF-A0A7C5RFU5-F1
#
_entry.id   AF-A0A7C5RFU5-F1
#
_cell.length_a   1.000
_cell.length_b   1.000
_cell.length_c   1.000
_cell.angle_alpha   90.00
_cell.angle_beta   90.00
_cell.angle_gamma   90.00
#
_symmetry.space_group_name_H-M   'P 1'
#
loop_
_entity.id
_entity.type
_entity.pdbx_description
1 polymer ?
#
loop_
_entity_poly.entity_id
_entity_poly.type
_entity_poly.pdbx_seq_one_letter_code
_entity_poly.pdbx_strand_id
1 'polypeptide(L)'
;MTVESFVKIAKENYNLDLKIIVGEKNSSIKEINSVVTNRPGLSLVGFFENFAYDRVQIIGKGEQAYILKVYSENDEVKKNNIEKFLSFDIPCCI
;
A
#
# COMPACT_ATOMS: atom_id res chain seq x y z
N MET A 1 -12.91 8.88 3.98
CA MET A 1 -13.67 7.59 3.94
C MET A 1 -12.85 6.55 4.68
N THR A 2 -13.42 5.74 5.58
CA THR A 2 -12.60 4.74 6.30
C THR A 2 -12.22 3.56 5.40
N VAL A 3 -11.10 2.87 5.69
CA VAL A 3 -10.68 1.67 4.94
C VAL A 3 -11.75 0.57 4.98
N GLU A 4 -12.40 0.40 6.14
CA GLU A 4 -13.51 -0.54 6.28
C GLU A 4 -14.69 -0.20 5.36
N SER A 5 -15.09 1.08 5.31
CA SER A 5 -16.15 1.55 4.41
C SER A 5 -15.78 1.34 2.94
N PHE A 6 -14.51 1.57 2.59
CA PHE A 6 -14.00 1.35 1.24
C PHE A 6 -14.11 -0.11 0.82
N VAL A 7 -13.72 -1.06 1.67
CA VAL A 7 -13.84 -2.51 1.39
C VAL A 7 -15.31 -2.90 1.19
N LYS A 8 -16.21 -2.40 2.02
CA LYS A 8 -17.65 -2.65 1.88
C LYS A 8 -18.20 -2.13 0.55
N ILE A 9 -17.88 -0.88 0.20
CA ILE A 9 -18.28 -0.26 -1.08
C ILE A 9 -17.72 -1.02 -2.27
N ALA A 10 -16.45 -1.44 -2.21
CA ALA A 10 -15.80 -2.22 -3.26
C ALA A 10 -16.54 -3.54 -3.54
N LYS A 11 -17.01 -4.20 -2.48
CA LYS A 11 -17.80 -5.43 -2.58
C LYS A 11 -19.19 -5.19 -3.15
N GLU A 12 -19.93 -4.21 -2.60
CA GLU A 12 -21.33 -3.95 -2.94
C GLU A 12 -21.52 -3.34 -4.34
N ASN A 13 -20.65 -2.40 -4.73
CA ASN A 13 -20.84 -1.60 -5.95
C ASN A 13 -19.95 -2.04 -7.12
N TYR A 14 -18.82 -2.70 -6.84
CA TYR A 14 -17.82 -3.04 -7.85
C TYR A 14 -17.52 -4.53 -7.93
N ASN A 15 -18.20 -5.35 -7.12
CA ASN A 15 -18.04 -6.81 -7.10
C ASN A 15 -16.59 -7.27 -6.81
N LEU A 16 -15.84 -6.46 -6.05
CA LEU A 16 -14.48 -6.75 -5.62
C LEU A 16 -14.49 -7.40 -4.23
N ASP A 17 -14.07 -8.66 -4.12
CA ASP A 17 -13.96 -9.37 -2.83
C ASP A 17 -12.63 -9.05 -2.13
N LEU A 18 -12.45 -7.78 -1.76
CA LEU A 18 -11.27 -7.34 -1.00
C LEU A 18 -11.32 -7.89 0.43
N LYS A 19 -10.17 -8.38 0.91
CA LYS A 19 -10.00 -8.91 2.27
C LYS A 19 -8.87 -8.19 2.98
N ILE A 20 -9.14 -7.76 4.20
CA ILE A 20 -8.12 -7.17 5.06
C ILE A 20 -7.25 -8.30 5.60
N ILE A 21 -5.97 -8.32 5.20
CA ILE A 21 -5.00 -9.33 5.66
C ILE A 21 -4.27 -8.86 6.92
N VAL A 22 -4.06 -7.55 7.06
CA VAL A 22 -3.35 -6.92 8.18
C VAL A 22 -4.03 -5.59 8.51
N GLY A 23 -4.02 -5.19 9.79
CA GLY A 23 -4.45 -3.86 10.21
C GLY A 23 -5.95 -3.68 10.45
N GLU A 24 -6.72 -4.78 10.57
CA GLU A 24 -8.17 -4.76 10.81
C GLU A 24 -8.58 -3.89 12.01
N LYS A 25 -7.83 -3.94 13.13
CA LYS A 25 -8.11 -3.08 14.30
C LYS A 25 -8.11 -1.59 13.98
N ASN A 26 -7.36 -1.18 12.96
CA ASN A 26 -7.19 0.21 12.57
C ASN A 26 -8.03 0.57 11.33
N SER A 27 -8.73 -0.38 10.68
CA SER A 27 -9.44 -0.11 9.42
C SER A 27 -10.64 0.81 9.58
N SER A 28 -11.22 0.88 10.78
CA SER A 28 -12.34 1.78 11.10
C SER A 28 -11.90 3.21 11.42
N ILE A 29 -10.61 3.44 11.73
CA ILE A 29 -10.05 4.76 12.04
C ILE A 29 -9.19 5.34 10.92
N LYS A 30 -8.56 4.48 10.09
CA LYS A 30 -7.73 4.93 8.97
C LYS A 30 -8.59 5.50 7.87
N GLU A 31 -8.29 6.73 7.47
CA GLU A 31 -9.04 7.46 6.46
C GLU A 31 -8.31 7.48 5.10
N ILE A 32 -9.06 7.16 4.06
CA ILE A 32 -8.73 7.40 2.66
C ILE A 32 -9.34 8.75 2.28
N ASN A 33 -8.45 9.70 2.00
CA ASN A 33 -8.80 11.09 1.67
C ASN A 33 -8.66 11.42 0.18
N SER A 34 -8.05 10.53 -0.60
CA SER A 34 -7.90 10.67 -2.04
C SER A 34 -8.54 9.50 -2.78
N VAL A 35 -9.26 9.81 -3.85
CA VAL A 35 -9.82 8.82 -4.80
C VAL A 35 -8.78 8.33 -5.82
N VAL A 36 -7.63 9.01 -5.90
CA VAL A 36 -6.56 8.67 -6.84
C VAL A 36 -5.61 7.67 -6.18
N THR A 37 -5.43 6.51 -6.82
CA THR A 37 -4.46 5.50 -6.38
C THR A 37 -3.03 5.86 -6.80
N ASN A 38 -2.04 5.38 -6.04
CA ASN A 38 -0.63 5.49 -6.40
C ASN A 38 -0.01 4.12 -6.67
N ARG A 39 0.93 4.04 -7.62
CA ARG A 39 1.78 2.84 -7.84
C ARG A 39 3.20 3.14 -7.37
N PRO A 40 3.66 2.55 -6.26
CA PRO A 40 4.84 3.02 -5.55
C PRO A 40 6.18 2.50 -6.11
N GLY A 41 6.30 2.30 -7.42
CA GLY A 41 7.51 1.71 -8.03
C GLY A 41 8.80 2.47 -7.66
N LEU A 42 8.80 3.80 -7.79
CA LEU A 42 9.94 4.64 -7.43
C LEU A 42 10.20 4.67 -5.91
N SER A 43 9.15 4.67 -5.11
CA SER A 43 9.26 4.71 -3.64
C SER A 43 9.82 3.40 -3.07
N LEU A 44 9.49 2.26 -3.67
CA LEU A 44 10.05 0.95 -3.30
C LEU A 44 11.56 0.83 -3.61
N VAL A 45 12.07 1.60 -4.59
CA VAL A 45 13.52 1.66 -4.89
C VAL A 45 14.25 2.77 -4.14
N GLY A 46 13.56 3.52 -3.28
CA GLY A 46 14.16 4.54 -2.40
C GLY A 46 14.01 5.99 -2.86
N PHE A 47 13.24 6.25 -3.92
CA PHE A 47 12.95 7.61 -4.38
C PHE A 47 11.63 8.12 -3.77
N PHE A 48 11.75 8.96 -2.75
CA PHE A 48 10.61 9.48 -1.96
C PHE A 48 10.26 10.94 -2.27
N GLU A 49 10.96 11.60 -3.19
CA GLU A 49 10.63 12.95 -3.59
C GLU A 49 9.25 12.97 -4.27
N ASN A 50 8.34 13.80 -3.75
CA ASN A 50 6.93 13.84 -4.16
C ASN A 50 6.18 12.50 -4.03
N PHE A 51 6.59 11.65 -3.08
CA PHE A 51 5.86 10.42 -2.79
C PHE A 51 4.46 10.73 -2.22
N ALA A 52 3.43 10.36 -2.96
CA ALA A 52 2.03 10.51 -2.58
C ALA A 52 1.58 9.41 -1.60
N TYR A 53 2.17 9.41 -0.39
CA TYR A 53 1.93 8.41 0.65
C TYR A 53 0.51 8.41 1.20
N ASP A 54 -0.17 9.56 1.14
CA ASP A 54 -1.53 9.82 1.59
C ASP A 54 -2.61 9.15 0.73
N ARG A 55 -2.21 8.49 -0.37
CA ARG A 55 -3.08 7.79 -1.31
C ARG A 55 -3.11 6.29 -1.04
N VAL A 56 -4.14 5.62 -1.56
CA VAL A 56 -4.16 4.15 -1.63
C VAL A 56 -3.00 3.67 -2.52
N GLN A 57 -2.15 2.80 -2.00
CA GLN A 57 -1.01 2.24 -2.73
C GLN A 57 -1.40 0.92 -3.37
N ILE A 58 -1.19 0.77 -4.69
CA ILE A 58 -1.46 -0.47 -5.41
C ILE A 58 -0.15 -1.21 -5.65
N ILE A 59 -0.03 -2.42 -5.10
CA ILE A 59 1.10 -3.33 -5.29
C ILE A 59 0.73 -4.33 -6.39
N GLY A 60 1.09 -3.99 -7.63
CA GLY A 60 0.91 -4.88 -8.76
C GLY A 60 1.91 -6.03 -8.78
N LYS A 61 1.84 -6.85 -9.83
CA LYS A 61 2.75 -8.00 -10.03
C LYS A 61 4.23 -7.59 -10.08
N GLY A 62 4.53 -6.44 -10.67
CA GLY A 62 5.92 -5.95 -10.80
C GLY A 62 6.48 -5.52 -9.45
N GLU A 63 5.71 -4.73 -8.70
CA GLU A 63 6.05 -4.28 -7.36
C GLU A 63 6.19 -5.47 -6.40
N GLN A 64 5.26 -6.43 -6.45
CA GLN A 64 5.32 -7.65 -5.65
C GLN A 64 6.56 -8.49 -5.98
N ALA A 65 6.86 -8.71 -7.27
CA ALA A 65 8.03 -9.46 -7.69
C ALA A 65 9.33 -8.79 -7.23
N TYR A 66 9.40 -7.46 -7.29
CA TYR A 66 10.53 -6.69 -6.78
C TYR A 66 10.70 -6.86 -5.27
N ILE A 67 9.63 -6.72 -4.48
CA ILE A 67 9.67 -6.89 -3.01
C ILE A 67 10.17 -8.30 -2.67
N LEU A 68 9.59 -9.34 -3.27
CA LEU A 68 9.99 -10.73 -3.04
C LEU A 68 11.46 -10.96 -3.39
N LYS A 69 11.92 -10.40 -4.51
CA LYS A 69 13.32 -10.47 -4.93
C LYS A 69 14.25 -9.84 -3.89
N VAL A 70 13.94 -8.64 -3.41
CA VAL A 70 14.73 -7.94 -2.37
C VAL A 70 14.87 -8.79 -1.10
N TYR A 71 13.78 -9.37 -0.61
CA TYR A 71 13.84 -10.23 0.57
C TYR A 71 14.61 -11.55 0.30
N SER A 72 14.52 -12.11 -0.90
CA SER A 72 15.25 -13.33 -1.28
C SER A 72 16.76 -13.12 -1.43
N GLU A 73 17.18 -11.95 -1.94
CA GLU A 73 18.59 -11.60 -2.14
C GLU A 73 19.26 -11.09 -0.85
N ASN A 74 18.48 -10.88 0.22
CA ASN A 74 18.93 -10.35 1.50
C ASN A 74 19.67 -9.00 1.38
N ASP A 75 19.23 -8.16 0.43
CA ASP A 75 19.80 -6.84 0.17
C ASP A 75 19.30 -5.83 1.20
N GLU A 76 20.08 -5.59 2.24
CA GLU A 76 19.71 -4.73 3.38
C GLU A 76 19.41 -3.28 2.98
N VAL A 77 20.10 -2.75 1.96
CA VAL A 77 19.85 -1.38 1.49
C VAL A 77 18.46 -1.28 0.86
N LYS A 78 18.09 -2.24 0.02
CA LYS A 78 16.76 -2.26 -0.60
C LYS A 78 15.66 -2.59 0.41
N LYS A 79 15.93 -3.44 1.41
CA LYS A 79 14.98 -3.68 2.51
C LYS A 79 14.69 -2.39 3.29
N ASN A 80 15.73 -1.63 3.63
CA ASN A 80 15.57 -0.33 4.31
C ASN A 80 14.68 0.64 3.50
N ASN A 81 14.72 0.59 2.17
CA ASN A 81 13.82 1.39 1.34
C ASN A 81 12.35 0.94 1.48
N ILE A 82 12.09 -0.37 1.52
CA ILE A 82 10.73 -0.91 1.71
C ILE A 82 10.21 -0.58 3.12
N GLU A 83 11.06 -0.71 4.14
CA GLU A 83 10.71 -0.34 5.52
C GLU A 83 10.42 1.16 5.63
N LYS A 84 11.24 2.00 5.00
CA LYS A 84 10.99 3.45 4.93
C LYS A 84 9.68 3.75 4.20
N PHE A 85 9.37 3.06 3.10
CA PHE A 85 8.06 3.18 2.44
C PHE A 85 6.90 2.85 3.40
N LEU A 86 7.00 1.79 4.18
CA LEU A 86 5.96 1.39 5.15
C LEU A 86 5.89 2.30 6.39
N SER A 87 6.92 3.11 6.65
CA SER A 87 6.95 4.05 7.78
C SER A 87 6.09 5.30 7.57
N PHE A 88 5.71 5.60 6.33
CA PHE A 88 4.80 6.70 6.04
C PHE A 88 3.39 6.38 6.52
N ASP A 89 2.58 7.43 6.74
CA ASP A 89 1.19 7.28 7.18
C ASP A 89 0.26 6.84 6.02
N ILE A 90 0.58 5.72 5.38
CA ILE A 90 -0.18 5.16 4.27
C ILE A 90 -1.57 4.76 4.77
N PRO A 91 -2.66 5.13 4.07
CA PRO A 91 -4.01 4.76 4.48
C PRO A 91 -4.27 3.25 4.30
N CYS A 92 -3.91 2.69 3.15
CA CYS A 92 -3.92 1.25 2.88
C CYS A 92 -3.05 0.88 1.67
N CYS A 93 -2.63 -0.39 1.62
CA CYS A 93 -1.99 -1.02 0.47
C CYS A 93 -2.91 -2.14 -0.04
N ILE A 94 -3.12 -2.20 -1.35
CA ILE A 94 -3.88 -3.24 -2.06
C ILE A 94 -2.93 -4.09 -2.89
#